data_AF-Q54E01-F1
#
_entry.id   AF-Q54E01-F1
#
_cell.length_a   1.000
_cell.length_b   1.000
_cell.length_c   1.000
_cell.angle_alpha   90.00
_cell.angle_beta   90.00
_cell.angle_gamma   90.00
#
_symmetry.space_group_name_H-M   'P 1'
#
loop_
_entity.id
_entity.type
_entity.pdbx_description
1 polymer ?
#
loop_
_entity_poly.entity_id
_entity_poly.type
_entity_poly.pdbx_seq_one_letter_code
_entity_poly.pdbx_strand_id
1 'polypeptide(L)'
;MLIKKEPFFSTIKQKDSFWTFEDGIIHVTLQKMNKAETWMAALKGHLNQNESLLNEEDKKKIMLERFQEEHDGFDFSGAEFTGNNVPDPRKCN
;
A
#
# COMPACT_ATOMS: atom_id res chain seq x y z
N MET A 1 24.17 4.71 -15.33
CA MET A 1 22.97 4.64 -14.46
C MET A 1 21.77 4.27 -15.33
N LEU A 2 21.50 2.97 -15.52
CA LEU A 2 20.27 2.54 -16.18
C LEU A 2 19.13 2.59 -15.14
N ILE A 3 18.46 3.73 -15.03
CA ILE A 3 17.11 3.69 -14.46
C ILE A 3 16.29 2.97 -15.52
N LYS A 4 15.98 1.68 -15.30
CA LYS A 4 14.92 1.01 -16.05
C LYS A 4 13.72 1.95 -16.02
N LYS A 5 13.23 2.38 -17.18
CA LYS A 5 12.03 3.22 -17.31
C LYS A 5 10.78 2.41 -17.00
N GLU A 6 10.79 1.72 -15.87
CA GLU A 6 9.67 0.93 -15.42
C GLU A 6 8.67 1.88 -14.77
N PRO A 7 7.40 1.86 -15.20
CA PRO A 7 6.39 2.70 -14.58
C PRO A 7 6.15 2.25 -13.13
N PHE A 8 5.97 3.25 -12.25
CA PHE A 8 5.46 3.01 -10.90
C PHE A 8 4.06 2.37 -10.97
N PHE A 9 3.68 1.68 -9.90
CA PHE A 9 2.37 1.06 -9.79
C PHE A 9 1.22 2.06 -9.93
N SER A 10 1.37 3.24 -9.32
CA SER A 10 0.40 4.35 -9.39
C SER A 10 1.11 5.71 -9.31
N THR A 11 0.34 6.79 -9.33
CA THR A 11 0.86 8.16 -9.26
C THR A 11 1.47 8.43 -7.89
N ILE A 12 2.70 8.94 -7.89
CA ILE A 12 3.44 9.33 -6.69
C ILE A 12 3.36 10.85 -6.49
N LYS A 13 3.47 11.32 -5.25
CA LYS A 13 3.74 12.74 -4.97
C LYS A 13 5.23 12.98 -5.10
N GLN A 14 5.68 13.41 -6.27
CA GLN A 14 7.11 13.65 -6.51
C GLN A 14 7.73 14.63 -5.50
N LYS A 15 6.98 15.64 -5.06
CA LYS A 15 7.47 16.65 -4.09
C LYS A 15 7.66 16.12 -2.67
N ASP A 16 6.88 15.11 -2.29
CA ASP A 16 6.93 14.49 -0.96
C ASP A 16 7.80 13.22 -0.96
N SER A 17 8.23 12.78 -2.14
CA SER A 17 9.11 11.62 -2.30
C SER A 17 10.55 12.09 -2.28
N PHE A 18 11.42 11.35 -1.60
CA PHE A 18 12.83 11.68 -1.47
C PHE A 18 13.67 10.42 -1.56
N TRP A 19 14.96 10.60 -1.81
CA TRP A 19 15.93 9.52 -1.79
C TRP A 19 17.15 9.95 -1.00
N THR A 20 17.76 9.00 -0.30
CA THR A 20 19.04 9.17 0.40
C THR A 20 20.05 8.18 -0.16
N PHE A 21 21.33 8.53 -0.07
CA PHE A 21 22.42 7.65 -0.48
C PHE A 21 23.43 7.56 0.65
N GLU A 22 23.50 6.38 1.26
CA GLU A 22 24.36 6.08 2.40
C GLU A 22 25.04 4.73 2.15
N ASP A 23 26.34 4.63 2.43
CA ASP A 23 27.11 3.38 2.33
C ASP A 23 27.01 2.65 0.97
N GLY A 24 26.84 3.39 -0.12
CA GLY A 24 26.67 2.80 -1.45
C GLY A 24 25.25 2.29 -1.75
N ILE A 25 24.31 2.48 -0.82
CA ILE A 25 22.90 2.07 -0.93
C ILE A 25 22.03 3.32 -1.15
N ILE A 26 21.19 3.28 -2.18
CA ILE A 26 20.17 4.31 -2.42
C ILE A 26 18.88 3.85 -1.74
N HIS A 27 18.43 4.58 -0.72
CA HIS A 27 17.11 4.43 -0.14
C HIS A 27 16.14 5.38 -0.85
N VAL A 28 15.11 4.85 -1.50
CA VAL A 28 14.08 5.65 -2.18
C VAL A 28 12.77 5.54 -1.42
N THR A 29 12.29 6.66 -0.91
CA THR A 29 11.00 6.76 -0.22
C THR A 29 9.99 7.43 -1.15
N LEU A 30 9.00 6.67 -1.61
CA LEU A 30 7.95 7.15 -2.50
C LEU A 30 6.65 7.41 -1.73
N GLN A 31 6.14 8.63 -1.81
CA GLN A 31 4.86 8.99 -1.23
C GLN A 31 3.74 8.70 -2.22
N LYS A 32 2.77 7.86 -1.83
CA LYS A 32 1.59 7.58 -2.66
C LYS A 32 0.73 8.84 -2.80
N MET A 33 0.18 9.09 -3.99
CA MET A 33 -0.78 10.20 -4.17
C MET A 33 -2.08 9.96 -3.41
N ASN A 34 -2.58 8.73 -3.43
CA ASN A 34 -3.85 8.34 -2.86
C ASN A 34 -3.65 7.71 -1.47
N LYS A 35 -4.35 8.24 -0.45
CA LYS A 35 -4.42 7.61 0.89
C LYS A 35 -5.13 6.24 0.76
N ALA A 36 -4.67 5.25 1.53
CA ALA A 36 -5.20 3.88 1.52
C ALA A 36 -5.07 3.11 0.19
N GLU A 37 -4.16 3.53 -0.69
CA GLU A 37 -3.88 2.78 -1.91
C GLU A 37 -2.87 1.67 -1.64
N THR A 38 -3.29 0.42 -1.78
CA THR A 38 -2.37 -0.73 -1.71
C THR A 38 -1.62 -0.85 -3.03
N TRP A 39 -0.29 -0.86 -2.97
CA TRP A 39 0.54 -1.08 -4.14
C TRP A 39 1.06 -2.49 -4.07
N MET A 40 0.84 -3.27 -5.13
CA MET A 40 1.35 -4.65 -5.17
C MET A 40 2.87 -4.67 -5.26
N ALA A 41 3.47 -3.66 -5.90
CA ALA A 41 4.91 -3.41 -5.92
C ALA A 41 5.16 -1.90 -6.11
N ALA A 42 6.36 -1.40 -5.80
CA ALA A 42 6.73 -0.02 -6.15
C ALA A 42 6.75 0.19 -7.68
N LEU A 43 7.24 -0.82 -8.40
CA LEU A 43 7.39 -0.81 -9.85
C LEU A 43 6.55 -1.95 -10.47
N LYS A 44 5.86 -1.68 -11.58
CA LYS A 44 4.90 -2.63 -12.19
C LYS A 44 5.52 -3.93 -12.70
N GLY A 45 6.80 -3.94 -13.04
CA GLY A 45 7.50 -5.11 -13.59
C GLY A 45 8.05 -6.05 -12.53
N HIS A 46 8.04 -5.64 -11.25
CA HIS A 46 8.51 -6.46 -10.13
C HIS A 46 7.39 -7.27 -9.47
N LEU A 47 6.20 -7.30 -10.07
CA LEU A 47 5.07 -8.09 -9.58
C LEU A 47 5.42 -9.58 -9.54
N ASN A 48 5.72 -10.08 -8.35
CA ASN A 48 5.92 -11.51 -8.11
C ASN A 48 4.60 -12.12 -7.62
N GLN A 49 4.36 -13.40 -7.96
CA GLN A 49 3.10 -14.09 -7.64
C GLN A 49 2.74 -14.10 -6.14
N ASN A 50 3.73 -13.95 -5.26
CA ASN A 50 3.53 -13.89 -3.81
C ASN A 50 2.93 -12.55 -3.32
N GLU A 51 2.96 -11.48 -4.12
CA GLU A 51 2.48 -10.15 -3.72
C GLU A 51 0.95 -10.02 -3.71
N SER A 52 0.22 -10.96 -4.33
CA SER A 52 -1.24 -10.98 -4.26
C SER A 52 -1.76 -11.21 -2.84
N LEU A 53 -1.09 -12.10 -2.07
CA LEU A 53 -1.48 -12.42 -0.69
C LEU A 53 -1.23 -11.24 0.25
N LEU A 54 -0.06 -10.59 0.13
CA LEU A 54 0.30 -9.40 0.92
C LEU A 54 -0.72 -8.26 0.71
N ASN A 55 -1.26 -8.12 -0.50
CA ASN A 55 -2.26 -7.11 -0.82
C ASN A 55 -3.61 -7.35 -0.10
N GLU A 56 -4.03 -8.61 0.05
CA GLU A 56 -5.26 -8.94 0.78
C GLU A 56 -5.11 -8.63 2.27
N GLU A 57 -3.96 -8.96 2.87
CA GLU A 57 -3.62 -8.62 4.24
C GLU A 57 -3.54 -7.11 4.48
N ASP A 58 -2.87 -6.38 3.58
CA ASP A 58 -2.75 -4.91 3.66
C ASP A 58 -4.11 -4.22 3.51
N LYS A 59 -4.94 -4.65 2.56
CA LYS A 59 -6.31 -4.13 2.40
C LYS A 59 -7.14 -4.40 3.64
N LYS A 60 -7.05 -5.61 4.20
CA LYS A 60 -7.74 -5.99 5.44
C LYS A 60 -7.29 -5.07 6.58
N LYS A 61 -5.98 -4.87 6.76
CA LYS A 61 -5.45 -4.00 7.81
C LYS A 61 -5.95 -2.56 7.66
N ILE A 62 -5.85 -1.98 6.47
CA ILE A 62 -6.30 -0.61 6.18
C ILE A 62 -7.80 -0.46 6.45
N MET A 63 -8.59 -1.49 6.11
CA MET A 63 -10.03 -1.48 6.36
C MET A 63 -10.33 -1.56 7.86
N LEU A 64 -9.66 -2.44 8.62
CA LEU A 64 -9.81 -2.52 10.08
C LEU A 64 -9.43 -1.21 10.77
N GLU A 65 -8.31 -0.59 10.37
CA GLU A 65 -7.89 0.71 10.91
C GLU A 65 -8.97 1.78 10.71
N ARG A 66 -9.57 1.85 9.52
CA ARG A 66 -10.68 2.78 9.24
C ARG A 66 -11.93 2.49 10.08
N PHE A 67 -12.36 1.22 10.16
CA PHE A 67 -13.51 0.84 10.97
C PHE A 67 -13.30 1.14 12.46
N GLN A 68 -12.08 0.97 12.95
CA GLN A 68 -11.71 1.29 14.32
C GLN A 68 -11.68 2.81 14.55
N GLU A 69 -11.18 3.61 13.60
CA GLU A 69 -11.27 5.08 13.63
C GLU A 69 -12.74 5.57 13.60
N GLU A 70 -13.62 4.92 12.83
CA GLU A 70 -15.03 5.30 12.72
C GLU A 70 -15.88 4.89 13.93
N HIS A 71 -15.50 3.82 14.64
CA HIS A 71 -16.20 3.31 15.82
C HIS A 71 -15.32 3.35 17.07
N ASP A 72 -15.12 4.56 17.60
CA ASP A 72 -14.41 4.79 18.88
C ASP A 72 -15.04 3.95 20.00
N GLY A 73 -14.30 2.93 20.49
CA GLY A 73 -14.75 2.00 21.52
C GLY A 73 -15.11 0.58 21.06
N PHE A 74 -15.05 0.27 19.76
CA PHE A 74 -15.18 -1.11 19.27
C PHE A 74 -13.82 -1.71 18.92
N ASP A 75 -13.43 -2.79 19.59
CA ASP A 75 -12.17 -3.50 19.30
C ASP A 75 -12.38 -4.51 18.16
N PHE A 76 -11.87 -4.17 16.98
CA PHE A 76 -11.86 -5.05 15.81
C PHE A 76 -10.55 -5.84 15.66
N SER A 77 -9.67 -5.86 16.68
CA SER A 77 -8.40 -6.60 16.62
C SER A 77 -8.57 -8.09 16.26
N GLY A 78 -9.70 -8.69 16.65
CA GLY A 78 -10.08 -10.08 16.34
C GLY A 78 -10.98 -10.26 15.11
N ALA A 79 -11.24 -9.22 14.31
CA ALA A 79 -12.17 -9.32 13.19
C ALA A 79 -11.52 -10.00 11.96
N GLU A 80 -12.14 -11.09 11.50
CA GLU A 80 -11.77 -11.78 10.27
C GLU A 80 -12.76 -11.43 9.14
N PHE A 81 -12.25 -10.87 8.04
CA PHE A 81 -13.03 -10.81 6.80
C PHE A 81 -13.05 -12.19 6.17
N THR A 82 -14.19 -12.88 6.25
CA THR A 82 -14.43 -14.19 5.63
C THR A 82 -14.87 -14.09 4.17
N GLY A 83 -14.76 -12.92 3.54
CA GLY A 83 -15.05 -12.74 2.12
C GLY A 83 -13.78 -12.74 1.28
N ASN A 84 -13.71 -13.58 0.25
CA ASN A 84 -12.65 -13.60 -0.80
C ASN A 84 -12.48 -12.26 -1.56
N ASN A 85 -13.21 -11.22 -1.17
CA ASN A 85 -13.16 -9.89 -1.76
C ASN A 85 -13.17 -8.88 -0.62
N VAL A 86 -11.99 -8.62 -0.02
CA VAL A 86 -11.82 -7.43 0.81
C VAL A 86 -12.20 -6.23 -0.07
N PRO A 87 -13.31 -5.52 0.22
CA PRO A 87 -13.76 -4.41 -0.62
C PRO A 87 -12.66 -3.35 -0.66
N ASP A 88 -12.54 -2.62 -1.77
CA ASP A 88 -11.57 -1.52 -1.86
C ASP A 88 -11.88 -0.52 -0.73
N PRO A 89 -10.95 -0.28 0.22
CA PRO A 89 -11.22 0.57 1.38
C PRO A 89 -11.64 1.99 0.98
N ARG A 90 -11.36 2.41 -0.27
CA ARG A 90 -11.79 3.72 -0.81
C ARG A 90 -13.29 3.85 -1.07
N LYS A 91 -14.06 2.76 -1.07
CA LYS A 91 -15.49 2.76 -1.44
C LYS A 91 -16.48 2.70 -0.26
N CYS A 92 -16.04 2.83 0.99
CA CYS A 92 -16.99 3.05 2.09
C CYS A 92 -17.58 4.46 1.91
N ASN A 93 -18.86 4.52 1.52
CA ASN A 93 -19.66 5.73 1.44
C ASN A 93 -20.24 6.07 2.81
#